data_AF-A0A7S0SXZ8-F1
#
_entry.id   AF-A0A7S0SXZ8-F1
#
_cell.length_a   1.000
_cell.length_b   1.000
_cell.length_c   1.000
_cell.angle_alpha   90.00
_cell.angle_beta   90.00
_cell.angle_gamma   90.00
#
_symmetry.space_group_name_H-M   'P 1'
#
loop_
_entity.id
_entity.type
_entity.pdbx_description
1 polymer ?
#
loop_
_entity_poly.entity_id
_entity_poly.type
_entity_poly.pdbx_seq_one_letter_code
_entity_poly.pdbx_strand_id
1 'polypeptide(L)'
;FMNKLSTYIWFYILNKMNNNPAWRNIKVLFSDASVPGEGEHKIMEFIRSERCQPGYDPNQRHVIHGLDADLIMLALSTHEVHFTILREKVTFGKQRDKPQISQAQ
;
A
#
# COMPACT_ATOMS: atom_id res chain seq x y z
N PHE A 1 12.25 17.30 -5.46
CA PHE A 1 11.23 16.41 -6.03
C PHE A 1 10.24 15.93 -4.97
N MET A 2 10.68 15.15 -3.97
CA MET A 2 9.79 14.54 -2.97
C MET A 2 8.87 15.52 -2.24
N ASN A 3 9.35 16.71 -1.86
CA ASN A 3 8.51 17.74 -1.25
C ASN A 3 7.31 18.17 -2.13
N LYS A 4 7.54 18.33 -3.44
CA LYS A 4 6.45 18.62 -4.40
C LYS A 4 5.50 17.44 -4.50
N LEU A 5 6.02 16.21 -4.57
CA LEU A 5 5.20 14.99 -4.61
C LEU A 5 4.30 14.88 -3.37
N SER A 6 4.83 15.08 -2.17
CA SER A 6 4.07 15.09 -0.92
C SER A 6 2.94 16.12 -0.96
N THR A 7 3.24 17.33 -1.47
CA THR A 7 2.25 18.40 -1.60
C THR A 7 1.10 17.98 -2.53
N TYR A 8 1.41 17.42 -3.70
CA TYR A 8 0.38 16.95 -4.64
C TYR A 8 -0.45 15.78 -4.09
N ILE A 9 0.18 14.82 -3.40
CA ILE A 9 -0.53 13.71 -2.76
C ILE A 9 -1.47 14.23 -1.67
N TRP A 10 -1.02 15.18 -0.86
CA TRP A 10 -1.85 15.81 0.16
C TRP A 10 -3.10 16.47 -0.45
N PHE A 11 -2.93 17.28 -1.50
CA PHE A 11 -4.06 17.86 -2.23
C PHE A 11 -4.99 16.79 -2.83
N TYR A 12 -4.43 15.70 -3.36
CA TYR A 12 -5.22 14.60 -3.90
C TYR A 12 -6.07 13.90 -2.82
N ILE A 13 -5.49 13.64 -1.64
CA ILE A 13 -6.21 13.05 -0.50
C ILE A 13 -7.38 13.95 -0.09
N LEU A 14 -7.13 15.25 0.10
CA LEU A 14 -8.17 16.21 0.46
C LEU A 14 -9.31 16.24 -0.58
N ASN A 15 -8.94 16.27 -1.86
CA ASN A 15 -9.91 16.22 -2.94
C ASN A 15 -10.74 14.92 -2.94
N LYS A 16 -10.11 13.77 -2.67
CA LYS A 16 -10.82 12.48 -2.56
C LYS A 16 -11.76 12.43 -1.37
N MET A 17 -11.35 12.92 -0.21
CA MET A 17 -12.20 12.95 0.97
C MET A 17 -13.44 13.84 0.77
N ASN A 18 -13.30 14.97 0.07
CA ASN A 18 -14.42 15.89 -0.17
C ASN A 18 -15.39 15.38 -1.25
N ASN A 19 -14.86 14.78 -2.32
CA ASN A 19 -15.64 14.52 -3.53
C ASN A 19 -15.99 13.04 -3.75
N ASN A 20 -15.30 12.10 -3.11
CA ASN A 20 -15.57 10.67 -3.26
C ASN A 20 -16.32 10.10 -2.05
N PRO A 21 -17.58 9.65 -2.21
CA PRO A 21 -18.34 9.08 -1.11
C PRO A 21 -17.67 7.85 -0.47
N ALA A 22 -16.86 7.10 -1.22
CA ALA A 22 -16.14 5.94 -0.69
C ALA A 22 -15.09 6.30 0.37
N TRP A 23 -14.69 7.57 0.48
CA TRP A 23 -13.66 8.04 1.42
C TRP A 23 -14.25 8.67 2.69
N ARG A 24 -15.58 8.82 2.80
CA ARG A 24 -16.23 9.54 3.91
C ARG A 24 -16.03 8.91 5.29
N ASN A 25 -15.97 7.58 5.35
CA ASN A 25 -15.90 6.83 6.60
C ASN A 25 -14.55 6.12 6.79
N ILE A 26 -13.47 6.68 6.21
CA ILE A 26 -12.13 6.11 6.28
C ILE A 26 -11.20 7.14 6.96
N LYS A 27 -10.45 6.69 7.97
CA LYS A 27 -9.36 7.48 8.56
C LYS A 27 -8.14 7.35 7.65
N VAL A 28 -7.75 8.46 7.02
CA VAL A 28 -6.57 8.50 6.14
C VAL A 28 -5.38 9.06 6.93
N LEU A 29 -4.29 8.29 6.95
CA LEU A 29 -3.01 8.68 7.56
C LEU A 29 -1.97 8.78 6.44
N PHE A 30 -1.27 9.90 6.35
CA PHE A 30 -0.24 10.13 5.34
C PHE A 30 1.10 10.41 6.03
N SER A 31 2.08 9.55 5.80
CA SER A 31 3.46 9.68 6.29
C SER A 31 4.40 9.71 5.10
N ASP A 32 5.01 10.86 4.84
CA ASP A 32 5.79 11.12 3.62
C ASP A 32 7.30 10.97 3.85
N ALA A 33 8.09 11.42 2.87
CA ALA A 33 9.55 11.39 2.91
C ALA A 33 10.18 12.38 3.92
N SER A 34 9.39 13.28 4.55
CA SER A 34 9.91 14.16 5.60
C SER A 34 10.09 13.44 6.94
N VAL A 35 9.36 12.34 7.16
CA VAL A 35 9.50 11.48 8.33
C VAL A 35 10.57 10.43 8.05
N PRO A 36 11.54 10.20 8.95
CA PRO A 36 12.57 9.18 8.75
C PRO A 36 12.00 7.75 8.75
N GLY A 37 12.68 6.83 8.08
CA GLY A 37 12.33 5.41 8.03
C GLY A 37 11.74 4.98 6.68
N GLU A 38 11.87 3.68 6.39
CA GLU A 38 11.34 3.04 5.19
C GLU A 38 9.82 2.83 5.31
N GLY A 39 9.12 2.87 4.18
CA GLY A 39 7.65 2.83 4.17
C GLY A 39 7.08 1.60 4.87
N GLU A 40 7.61 0.41 4.57
CA GLU A 40 7.17 -0.85 5.20
C GLU A 40 7.41 -0.85 6.71
N HIS A 41 8.56 -0.36 7.16
CA HIS A 41 8.87 -0.31 8.59
C HIS A 41 8.01 0.71 9.35
N LYS A 42 7.66 1.84 8.74
CA LYS A 42 6.70 2.79 9.33
C LYS A 42 5.31 2.18 9.49
N ILE A 43 4.85 1.39 8.51
CA ILE A 43 3.58 0.67 8.60
C ILE A 43 3.62 -0.35 9.74
N MET A 44 4.70 -1.13 9.82
CA MET A 44 4.86 -2.13 10.89
C MET A 44 4.94 -1.48 12.28
N GLU A 45 5.62 -0.34 12.40
CA GLU A 45 5.63 0.45 13.62
C GLU A 45 4.23 0.93 14.01
N PHE A 46 3.46 1.44 13.06
CA PHE A 46 2.08 1.86 13.29
C PHE A 46 1.21 0.70 13.80
N ILE A 47 1.24 -0.47 13.14
CA ILE A 47 0.47 -1.66 13.56
C ILE A 47 0.84 -2.08 14.99
N ARG A 48 2.14 -2.14 15.30
CA ARG A 48 2.60 -2.45 16.67
C ARG A 48 2.13 -1.42 17.69
N SER A 49 2.14 -0.14 17.34
CA SER A 49 1.69 0.93 18.23
C SER A 49 0.20 0.86 18.53
N GLU A 50 -0.64 0.53 17.53
CA GLU A 50 -2.09 0.37 17.68
C GLU A 50 -2.43 -0.86 18.50
N ARG A 51 -1.72 -1.98 18.29
CA ARG A 51 -1.88 -3.21 19.09
C ARG A 51 -1.66 -2.99 20.59
N CYS A 52 -0.75 -2.07 20.94
CA CYS A 52 -0.46 -1.71 22.32
C CYS A 52 -1.49 -0.75 22.94
N GLN A 53 -2.42 -0.19 22.14
CA GLN A 53 -3.43 0.74 22.67
C GLN A 53 -4.54 0.01 23.43
N PRO A 54 -5.09 0.64 24.49
CA PRO A 54 -6.27 0.11 25.15
C PRO A 54 -7.47 0.10 24.19
N GLY A 55 -8.17 -1.04 24.14
CA GLY A 55 -9.34 -1.21 23.27
C GLY A 55 -9.03 -1.67 21.85
N TYR A 56 -7.79 -2.06 21.55
CA TYR A 56 -7.45 -2.74 20.30
C TYR A 56 -8.27 -4.02 20.11
N ASP A 57 -8.82 -4.22 18.91
CA ASP A 57 -9.54 -5.45 18.55
C ASP A 57 -8.55 -6.51 18.05
N PRO A 58 -8.37 -7.64 18.75
CA PRO A 58 -7.47 -8.72 18.30
C PRO A 58 -7.87 -9.36 16.98
N ASN A 59 -9.12 -9.16 16.52
CA ASN A 59 -9.63 -9.65 15.24
C ASN A 59 -9.60 -8.57 14.14
N GLN A 60 -8.95 -7.43 14.38
CA GLN A 60 -8.75 -6.43 13.36
C GLN A 60 -8.04 -7.04 12.14
N ARG A 61 -8.57 -6.73 10.96
CA ARG A 61 -8.07 -7.28 9.69
C ARG A 61 -7.14 -6.28 9.03
N HIS A 62 -5.90 -6.71 8.80
CA HIS A 62 -4.86 -5.89 8.17
C HIS A 62 -4.66 -6.32 6.74
N VAL A 63 -4.54 -5.34 5.83
CA VAL A 63 -4.16 -5.58 4.43
C VAL A 63 -3.01 -4.63 4.09
N ILE A 64 -1.88 -5.18 3.64
CA ILE A 64 -0.76 -4.40 3.11
C ILE A 64 -0.64 -4.63 1.61
N HIS A 65 -0.37 -3.57 0.86
CA HIS A 65 -0.14 -3.62 -0.58
C HIS A 65 1.33 -3.41 -0.90
N GLY A 66 1.93 -4.31 -1.66
CA GLY A 66 3.30 -4.17 -2.15
C GLY A 66 3.82 -5.43 -2.83
N LEU A 67 4.85 -5.28 -3.66
CA LEU A 67 5.46 -6.40 -4.39
C LEU A 67 6.61 -7.06 -3.64
N ASP A 68 7.11 -6.45 -2.57
CA ASP A 68 8.30 -6.91 -1.86
C ASP A 68 8.03 -8.22 -1.10
N ALA A 69 9.00 -9.11 -1.13
CA ALA A 69 8.91 -10.40 -0.43
C ALA A 69 9.01 -10.23 1.09
N ASP A 70 9.69 -9.17 1.55
CA ASP A 70 9.93 -8.89 2.96
C ASP A 70 8.64 -8.59 3.72
N LEU A 71 7.60 -8.10 3.02
CA LEU A 71 6.26 -7.92 3.57
C LEU A 71 5.68 -9.21 4.15
N ILE A 72 6.08 -10.39 3.64
CA ILE A 72 5.65 -11.69 4.18
C ILE A 72 6.22 -11.88 5.59
N MET A 73 7.53 -11.71 5.75
CA MET A 73 8.19 -11.89 7.04
C MET A 73 7.79 -10.80 8.03
N LEU A 74 7.65 -9.56 7.56
CA LEU A 74 7.18 -8.46 8.38
C LEU A 74 5.75 -8.69 8.87
N ALA A 75 4.82 -9.11 7.99
CA ALA A 75 3.45 -9.44 8.39
C ALA A 75 3.42 -10.56 9.44
N LEU A 76 4.19 -11.64 9.24
CA LEU A 76 4.28 -12.72 10.23
C LEU A 76 4.81 -12.24 11.59
N SER A 77 5.79 -11.33 11.59
CA SER A 77 6.37 -10.77 12.82
C SER A 77 5.40 -9.90 13.63
N THR A 78 4.29 -9.46 13.03
CA THR A 78 3.26 -8.70 13.77
C THR A 78 2.43 -9.57 14.71
N HIS A 79 2.39 -10.89 14.47
CA HIS A 79 1.50 -11.82 15.19
C HIS A 79 0.02 -11.41 15.14
N GLU A 80 -0.43 -10.73 14.08
CA GLU A 80 -1.84 -10.46 13.83
C GLU A 80 -2.53 -11.68 13.24
N VAL A 81 -3.71 -12.02 13.75
CA VAL A 81 -4.45 -13.23 13.35
C VAL A 81 -4.96 -13.12 11.91
N HIS A 82 -5.36 -11.92 11.50
CA HIS A 82 -5.96 -11.66 10.19
C HIS A 82 -5.12 -10.66 9.38
N PHE A 83 -4.06 -11.15 8.75
CA PHE A 83 -3.18 -10.33 7.90
C PHE A 83 -3.19 -10.83 6.45
N THR A 84 -3.48 -9.94 5.49
CA THR A 84 -3.43 -10.24 4.05
C THR A 84 -2.40 -9.35 3.35
N ILE A 85 -1.66 -9.92 2.39
CA ILE A 85 -0.74 -9.18 1.53
C ILE A 85 -1.33 -9.17 0.12
N LEU A 86 -1.65 -7.97 -0.37
CA LEU A 86 -2.13 -7.76 -1.73
C LEU A 86 -0.93 -7.48 -2.64
N ARG A 87 -0.68 -8.37 -3.61
CA ARG A 87 0.43 -8.27 -4.57
C ARG A 87 -0.12 -8.32 -5.99
N GLU A 88 0.41 -7.50 -6.89
CA GLU A 88 0.06 -7.65 -8.30
C GLU A 88 0.70 -8.92 -8.91
N LYS A 89 0.00 -9.53 -9.88
CA LYS A 89 0.52 -10.69 -10.59
C LYS A 89 1.68 -10.27 -11.49
N VAL A 90 2.88 -10.72 -11.18
CA VAL A 90 4.04 -10.57 -12.07
C VAL A 90 4.01 -11.68 -13.12
N THR A 91 3.71 -11.32 -14.37
CA THR A 91 3.78 -12.27 -15.50
C THR A 91 5.21 -12.32 -16.04
N PHE A 92 5.90 -13.43 -15.80
CA PHE A 92 7.21 -13.67 -16.41
C PHE A 92 7.04 -14.32 -17.78
N GLY A 93 7.25 -13.55 -18.85
CA GLY A 93 7.21 -14.04 -20.23
C GLY A 93 7.90 -13.08 -21.19
N LYS A 94 8.78 -13.60 -22.07
CA LYS A 94 9.41 -12.83 -23.14
C LYS A 94 8.32 -12.15 -23.97
N GLN A 95 8.38 -10.83 -24.12
CA GLN A 95 7.76 -10.19 -25.28
C GLN A 95 8.37 -10.86 -26.51
N ARG A 96 7.65 -11.80 -27.12
CA ARG A 96 7.97 -12.23 -28.48
C ARG A 96 7.50 -11.10 -29.36
N ASP A 97 8.45 -10.37 -29.94
CA ASP A 97 8.21 -9.52 -31.09
C ASP A 97 7.39 -10.34 -32.11
N LYS A 98 6.13 -9.98 -32.29
CA LYS A 98 5.35 -10.44 -33.44
C LYS A 98 5.44 -9.35 -34.50
N PRO A 99 6.29 -9.47 -35.53
CA PRO A 99 6.03 -8.77 -36.77
C PRO A 99 4.78 -9.40 -37.39
N GLN A 100 3.65 -8.70 -37.32
CA GLN A 100 2.50 -9.02 -38.17
C GLN A 100 2.84 -8.59 -39.60
N ILE A 101 3.29 -9.57 -40.39
CA ILE A 101 3.34 -9.48 -41.85
C ILE A 101 1.90 -9.24 -42.32
N SER A 102 1.65 -8.11 -42.99
CA SER A 102 0.41 -7.89 -43.71
C SER A 102 0.32 -8.91 -44.84
N GLN A 103 -0.55 -9.90 -44.72
CA GLN A 103 -0.96 -10.68 -45.88
C GLN A 103 -1.84 -9.77 -46.74
N ALA A 104 -1.26 -9.39 -47.87
CA ALA A 104 -1.95 -8.78 -48.99
C ALA A 104 -2.71 -9.85 -49.78
N GLN A 105 -3.88 -9.42 -50.27
CA GLN A 105 -4.75 -10.01 -51.30
C GLN A 105 -5.61 -11.21 -50.90
#